data_AF-A0AAJ4CS48-F1
#
_entry.id   AF-A0AAJ4CS48-F1
#
_cell.length_a   1.000
_cell.length_b   1.000
_cell.length_c   1.000
_cell.angle_alpha   90.00
_cell.angle_beta   90.00
_cell.angle_gamma   90.00
#
_symmetry.space_group_name_H-M   'P 1'
#
loop_
_entity.id
_entity.type
_entity.pdbx_description
1 polymer ?
#
loop_
_entity_poly.entity_id
_entity_poly.type
_entity_poly.pdbx_seq_one_letter_code
_entity_poly.pdbx_strand_id
1 'polypeptide(L)'
;MKYLVRNKLAFYSIIYKLECAAELFLLATSDWGIKNKEKHIIPVKKLPKLNFDSLKMDIIYLPEKLSCSILDLLITYAKAEVAMEKVWDEDDPFNPEFYFTLRHLTSSVIGLKCLIVSKKIKKNYGIVIRSSSFVNQSTFSFLWEIRRHRRSEYLKFIR
;
A
#
# COMPACT_ATOMS: atom_id res chain seq x y z
N MET A 1 -2.75 -30.92 -16.92
CA MET A 1 -3.90 -30.03 -16.59
C MET A 1 -3.96 -29.56 -15.12
N LYS A 2 -3.73 -30.41 -14.10
CA LYS A 2 -3.74 -30.01 -12.67
C LYS A 2 -2.72 -28.91 -12.29
N TYR A 3 -1.55 -28.86 -12.94
CA TYR A 3 -0.52 -27.84 -12.71
C TYR A 3 -0.93 -26.41 -13.12
N LEU A 4 -1.73 -26.27 -14.19
CA LEU A 4 -2.18 -24.96 -14.68
C LEU A 4 -3.32 -24.36 -13.83
N VAL A 5 -4.14 -25.22 -13.22
CA VAL A 5 -5.26 -24.80 -12.37
C VAL A 5 -4.78 -24.35 -10.99
N ARG A 6 -3.79 -25.04 -10.39
CA ARG A 6 -3.17 -24.63 -9.12
C ARG A 6 -2.50 -23.26 -9.22
N ASN A 7 -1.82 -22.99 -10.32
CA ASN A 7 -1.20 -21.68 -10.55
C ASN A 7 -2.22 -20.55 -10.67
N LYS A 8 -3.38 -20.77 -11.30
CA LYS A 8 -4.42 -19.74 -11.41
C LYS A 8 -4.91 -19.26 -10.05
N LEU A 9 -5.23 -20.17 -9.12
CA LEU A 9 -5.67 -19.80 -7.77
C LEU A 9 -4.62 -19.01 -7.01
N ALA A 10 -3.34 -19.38 -7.13
CA ALA A 10 -2.23 -18.62 -6.55
C ALA A 10 -2.15 -17.20 -7.14
N PHE A 11 -2.27 -17.05 -8.46
CA PHE A 11 -2.33 -15.72 -9.10
C PHE A 11 -3.52 -14.89 -8.61
N TYR A 12 -4.72 -15.47 -8.50
CA TYR A 12 -5.91 -14.78 -7.96
C TYR A 12 -5.69 -14.33 -6.51
N SER A 13 -5.15 -15.20 -5.66
CA SER A 13 -4.79 -14.90 -4.26
C SER A 13 -3.82 -13.72 -4.17
N ILE A 14 -2.73 -13.76 -4.94
CA ILE A 14 -1.71 -12.70 -4.96
C ILE A 14 -2.31 -11.38 -5.43
N ILE A 15 -3.07 -11.40 -6.53
CA ILE A 15 -3.72 -10.21 -7.05
C ILE A 15 -4.63 -9.60 -5.97
N TYR A 16 -5.52 -10.40 -5.37
CA TYR A 16 -6.44 -9.93 -4.35
C TYR A 16 -5.69 -9.27 -3.17
N LYS A 17 -4.65 -9.93 -2.64
CA LYS A 17 -3.83 -9.40 -1.54
C LYS A 17 -3.16 -8.07 -1.91
N LEU A 18 -2.63 -7.95 -3.14
CA LEU A 18 -2.01 -6.71 -3.62
C LEU A 18 -3.05 -5.58 -3.81
N GLU A 19 -4.27 -5.89 -4.25
CA GLU A 19 -5.31 -4.88 -4.42
C GLU A 19 -5.85 -4.40 -3.07
N CYS A 20 -6.11 -5.31 -2.13
CA CYS A 20 -6.46 -4.94 -0.75
C CYS A 20 -5.35 -4.13 -0.07
N ALA A 21 -4.09 -4.52 -0.28
CA ALA A 21 -2.95 -3.74 0.18
C ALA A 21 -3.01 -2.31 -0.36
N ALA A 22 -3.16 -2.14 -1.67
CA ALA A 22 -3.22 -0.81 -2.28
C ALA A 22 -4.30 0.09 -1.68
N GLU A 23 -5.48 -0.44 -1.38
CA GLU A 23 -6.56 0.31 -0.72
C GLU A 23 -6.20 0.73 0.69
N LEU A 24 -5.65 -0.18 1.49
CA LEU A 24 -5.23 0.13 2.85
C LEU A 24 -4.17 1.23 2.86
N PHE A 25 -3.22 1.17 1.94
CA PHE A 25 -2.20 2.20 1.79
C PHE A 25 -2.77 3.52 1.30
N LEU A 26 -3.74 3.51 0.39
CA LEU A 26 -4.45 4.72 -0.03
C LEU A 26 -5.12 5.41 1.15
N LEU A 27 -5.84 4.66 1.99
CA LEU A 27 -6.48 5.20 3.18
C LEU A 27 -5.45 5.84 4.12
N ALA A 28 -4.30 5.18 4.32
CA ALA A 28 -3.21 5.72 5.13
C ALA A 28 -2.60 7.02 4.58
N THR A 29 -2.65 7.27 3.26
CA THR A 29 -2.17 8.55 2.68
C THR A 29 -3.03 9.76 3.03
N SER A 30 -4.25 9.53 3.52
CA SER A 30 -5.23 10.57 3.86
C SER A 30 -5.46 10.69 5.37
N ASP A 31 -4.86 9.79 6.13
CA ASP A 31 -5.07 9.66 7.56
C ASP A 31 -3.98 10.42 8.33
N TRP A 32 -4.42 11.34 9.19
CA TRP A 32 -3.56 12.08 10.11
C TRP A 32 -3.57 11.50 11.53
N GLY A 33 -4.42 10.52 11.83
CA GLY A 33 -4.58 10.01 13.19
C GLY A 33 -6.01 9.91 13.68
N ILE A 34 -6.15 9.42 14.92
CA ILE A 34 -7.41 9.34 15.63
C ILE A 34 -7.54 10.56 16.53
N LYS A 35 -8.66 11.30 16.44
CA LYS A 35 -8.95 12.36 17.40
C LYS A 35 -9.20 11.76 18.79
N ASN A 36 -8.44 12.20 19.79
CA ASN A 36 -8.70 11.86 21.18
C ASN A 36 -9.98 12.57 21.68
N LYS A 37 -10.40 12.27 22.92
CA LYS A 37 -11.60 12.89 23.53
C LYS A 37 -11.52 14.43 23.64
N GLU A 38 -10.32 14.99 23.57
CA GLU A 38 -10.02 16.43 23.65
C GLU A 38 -9.84 17.07 22.25
N LYS A 39 -10.12 16.32 21.17
CA LYS A 39 -9.95 16.71 19.77
C LYS A 39 -8.50 16.85 19.28
N HIS A 40 -7.50 16.49 20.09
CA HIS A 40 -6.12 16.35 19.63
C HIS A 40 -5.98 15.14 18.70
N ILE A 41 -5.25 15.28 17.60
CA ILE A 41 -5.02 14.19 16.64
C ILE A 41 -3.85 13.33 17.15
N ILE A 42 -4.11 12.07 17.51
CA ILE A 42 -3.09 11.08 17.86
C ILE A 42 -2.64 10.38 16.58
N PRO A 43 -1.35 10.46 16.21
CA PRO A 43 -0.83 9.82 15.00
C PRO A 43 -1.09 8.31 14.98
N VAL A 44 -1.56 7.77 13.86
CA VAL A 44 -1.46 6.32 13.63
C VAL A 44 0.02 6.00 13.42
N LYS A 45 0.64 5.44 14.46
CA LYS A 45 2.09 5.25 14.57
C LYS A 45 2.71 4.25 13.58
N LYS A 46 1.89 3.51 12.84
CA LYS A 46 2.36 2.39 12.00
C LYS A 46 1.78 2.46 10.60
N LEU A 47 2.56 1.98 9.64
CA LEU A 47 2.07 1.67 8.31
C LEU A 47 1.01 0.55 8.40
N PRO A 48 0.05 0.49 7.46
CA PRO A 48 -0.86 -0.64 7.36
C PRO A 48 -0.08 -1.96 7.31
N LYS A 49 -0.39 -2.88 8.23
CA LYS A 49 0.25 -4.19 8.25
C LYS A 49 -0.13 -4.97 7.00
N LEU A 50 0.88 -5.42 6.28
CA LEU A 50 0.72 -6.36 5.19
C LEU A 50 0.97 -7.76 5.69
N ASN A 51 -0.03 -8.64 5.59
CA ASN A 51 0.12 -10.04 5.96
C ASN A 51 0.83 -10.82 4.83
N PHE A 52 2.12 -10.52 4.68
CA PHE A 52 2.96 -10.99 3.60
C PHE A 52 3.45 -12.43 3.76
N ASP A 53 3.33 -13.02 4.93
CA ASP A 53 3.77 -14.40 5.14
C ASP A 53 2.95 -15.38 4.29
N SER A 54 1.67 -15.06 4.08
CA SER A 54 0.82 -15.75 3.13
C SER A 54 1.21 -15.50 1.66
N LEU A 55 1.90 -14.39 1.36
CA LEU A 55 2.35 -14.01 0.01
C LEU A 55 3.67 -14.70 -0.35
N LYS A 56 4.59 -14.84 0.62
CA LYS A 56 5.88 -15.55 0.43
C LYS A 56 5.69 -16.98 -0.10
N MET A 57 4.70 -17.70 0.43
CA MET A 57 4.35 -19.05 -0.02
C MET A 57 3.74 -19.09 -1.43
N ASP A 58 3.07 -18.01 -1.85
CA ASP A 58 2.42 -17.94 -3.15
C ASP A 58 3.40 -17.46 -4.26
N ILE A 59 4.47 -16.74 -3.90
CA ILE A 59 5.43 -16.15 -4.86
C ILE A 59 6.22 -17.22 -5.64
N ILE A 60 6.46 -18.40 -5.07
CA ILE A 60 7.21 -19.47 -5.75
C ILE A 60 6.52 -19.96 -7.04
N TYR A 61 5.23 -19.67 -7.20
CA TYR A 61 4.43 -20.03 -8.36
C TYR A 61 4.44 -18.96 -9.47
N LEU A 62 5.06 -17.82 -9.21
CA LEU A 62 5.20 -16.72 -10.17
C LEU A 62 6.50 -16.87 -11.00
N PRO A 63 6.54 -16.33 -12.23
CA PRO A 63 7.79 -16.14 -12.94
C PRO A 63 8.71 -15.21 -12.18
N GLU A 64 10.01 -15.46 -12.32
CA GLU A 64 11.10 -14.72 -11.71
C GLU A 64 10.90 -13.20 -11.75
N LYS A 65 10.58 -12.61 -12.91
CA LYS A 65 10.39 -11.15 -13.05
C LYS A 65 9.27 -10.59 -12.15
N LEU A 66 8.19 -11.35 -11.95
CA LEU A 66 7.09 -10.94 -11.07
C LEU A 66 7.42 -11.23 -9.62
N SER A 67 8.08 -12.36 -9.33
CA SER A 67 8.60 -12.68 -8.00
C SER A 67 9.53 -11.58 -7.49
N CYS A 68 10.50 -11.15 -8.30
CA CYS A 68 11.40 -10.04 -7.99
C CYS A 68 10.63 -8.73 -7.73
N SER A 69 9.59 -8.44 -8.53
CA SER A 69 8.78 -7.24 -8.31
C SER A 69 8.04 -7.24 -6.97
N ILE A 70 7.62 -8.42 -6.49
CA ILE A 70 7.00 -8.56 -5.17
C ILE A 70 8.05 -8.52 -4.07
N LEU A 71 9.21 -9.15 -4.25
CA LEU A 71 10.32 -9.06 -3.29
C LEU A 71 10.79 -7.60 -3.11
N ASP A 72 10.89 -6.83 -4.20
CA ASP A 72 11.20 -5.41 -4.15
C ASP A 72 10.16 -4.60 -3.36
N LEU A 73 8.88 -4.97 -3.50
CA LEU A 73 7.79 -4.38 -2.70
C LEU A 73 7.98 -4.69 -1.21
N LEU A 74 8.30 -5.95 -0.85
CA LEU A 74 8.56 -6.36 0.53
C LEU A 74 9.74 -5.60 1.14
N ILE A 75 10.84 -5.48 0.40
CA ILE A 75 12.02 -4.73 0.82
C ILE A 75 11.68 -3.25 1.00
N THR A 76 10.89 -2.68 0.08
CA THR A 76 10.44 -1.27 0.18
C THR A 76 9.61 -1.05 1.45
N TYR A 77 8.68 -1.96 1.75
CA TYR A 77 7.86 -1.89 2.96
C TYR A 77 8.72 -1.96 4.24
N ALA A 78 9.62 -2.95 4.33
CA ALA A 78 10.49 -3.11 5.50
C ALA A 78 11.39 -1.88 5.75
N LYS A 79 11.95 -1.30 4.67
CA LYS A 79 12.73 -0.05 4.78
C LYS A 79 11.88 1.13 5.26
N ALA A 80 10.63 1.22 4.80
CA ALA A 80 9.71 2.26 5.23
C ALA A 80 9.34 2.11 6.71
N GLU A 81 9.09 0.89 7.20
CA GLU A 81 8.84 0.66 8.63
C GLU A 81 10.02 1.12 9.50
N VAL A 82 11.24 0.71 9.15
CA VAL A 82 12.45 1.13 9.89
C VAL A 82 12.63 2.65 9.86
N ALA A 83 12.39 3.30 8.71
CA ALA A 83 12.50 4.76 8.62
C ALA A 83 11.44 5.46 9.50
N MET A 84 10.22 4.95 9.52
CA MET A 84 9.12 5.48 10.34
C MET A 84 9.37 5.31 11.84
N GLU A 85 9.95 4.17 12.26
CA GLU A 85 10.34 3.92 13.65
C GLU A 85 11.47 4.85 14.08
N LYS A 86 12.50 5.05 13.25
CA LYS A 86 13.59 5.98 13.55
C LYS A 86 13.11 7.41 13.80
N VAL A 87 12.25 7.94 12.92
CA VAL A 87 11.70 9.31 13.09
C VAL A 87 10.81 9.40 14.32
N TRP A 88 10.24 8.29 14.78
CA TRP A 88 9.43 8.25 15.99
C TRP A 88 10.29 8.23 17.27
N ASP A 89 11.43 7.54 17.22
CA ASP A 89 12.32 7.30 18.37
C ASP A 89 13.48 8.30 18.48
N GLU A 90 13.63 9.24 17.53
CA GLU A 90 14.66 10.29 17.60
C GLU A 90 14.48 11.18 18.85
N ASP A 91 15.57 11.37 19.62
CA ASP A 91 15.64 12.16 20.87
C ASP A 91 15.42 13.69 20.69
N ASP A 92 15.06 14.13 19.49
CA ASP A 92 14.74 15.52 19.15
C ASP A 92 13.23 15.77 19.29
N PRO A 93 12.71 17.02 19.39
CA PRO A 93 11.28 17.21 19.56
C PRO A 93 10.56 16.65 18.33
N PHE A 94 9.78 15.58 18.55
CA PHE A 94 8.97 14.91 17.53
C PHE A 94 8.28 15.94 16.64
N ASN A 95 8.64 15.97 15.35
CA ASN A 95 8.00 16.82 14.35
C ASN A 95 6.86 16.05 13.67
N PRO A 96 5.59 16.30 14.03
CA PRO A 96 4.46 15.54 13.50
C PRO A 96 4.28 15.76 12.01
N GLU A 97 4.53 16.96 11.51
CA GLU A 97 4.34 17.32 10.10
C GLU A 97 5.32 16.56 9.20
N PHE A 98 6.59 16.47 9.62
CA PHE A 98 7.59 15.66 8.93
C PHE A 98 7.23 14.17 8.94
N TYR A 99 6.84 13.65 10.12
CA TYR A 99 6.42 12.26 10.27
C TYR A 99 5.22 11.91 9.36
N PHE A 100 4.19 12.74 9.32
CA PHE A 100 3.02 12.52 8.47
C PHE A 100 3.36 12.62 6.99
N THR A 101 4.18 13.59 6.60
CA THR A 101 4.65 13.73 5.22
C THR A 101 5.39 12.47 4.76
N LEU A 102 6.29 11.94 5.60
CA LEU A 102 7.00 10.70 5.34
C LEU A 102 6.04 9.50 5.25
N ARG A 103 5.09 9.37 6.19
CA ARG A 103 4.06 8.31 6.17
C ARG A 103 3.23 8.36 4.90
N HIS A 104 2.78 9.55 4.49
CA HIS A 104 1.95 9.72 3.31
C HIS A 104 2.72 9.40 2.03
N LEU A 105 3.98 9.83 1.92
CA LEU A 105 4.84 9.52 0.77
C LEU A 105 5.12 8.04 0.67
N THR A 106 5.59 7.41 1.75
CA THR A 106 5.90 5.98 1.78
C THR A 106 4.67 5.14 1.51
N SER A 107 3.53 5.49 2.11
CA SER A 107 2.26 4.80 1.87
C SER A 107 1.81 4.90 0.42
N SER A 108 1.94 6.09 -0.18
CA SER A 108 1.61 6.31 -1.61
C SER A 108 2.43 5.40 -2.51
N VAL A 109 3.75 5.33 -2.27
CA VAL A 109 4.69 4.53 -3.07
C VAL A 109 4.38 3.04 -2.96
N ILE A 110 4.16 2.55 -1.74
CA ILE A 110 3.86 1.13 -1.49
C ILE A 110 2.53 0.75 -2.15
N GLY A 111 1.47 1.52 -1.93
CA GLY A 111 0.16 1.27 -2.55
C GLY A 111 0.22 1.29 -4.08
N LEU A 112 0.97 2.23 -4.68
CA LEU A 112 1.16 2.30 -6.12
C LEU A 112 1.89 1.07 -6.68
N LYS A 113 2.94 0.61 -5.99
CA LYS A 113 3.68 -0.60 -6.38
C LYS A 113 2.76 -1.83 -6.34
N CYS A 114 1.93 -1.98 -5.31
CA CYS A 114 0.96 -3.07 -5.23
C CYS A 114 0.02 -3.10 -6.45
N LEU A 115 -0.50 -1.94 -6.86
CA LEU A 115 -1.34 -1.82 -8.05
C LEU A 115 -0.63 -2.15 -9.36
N ILE A 116 0.61 -1.68 -9.50
CA ILE A 116 1.39 -1.93 -10.72
C ILE A 116 1.66 -3.43 -10.85
N VAL A 117 2.04 -4.09 -9.75
CA VAL A 117 2.33 -5.53 -9.77
C VAL A 117 1.06 -6.33 -10.03
N SER A 118 -0.06 -6.04 -9.37
CA SER A 118 -1.33 -6.74 -9.61
C SER A 118 -1.79 -6.61 -11.07
N LYS A 119 -1.69 -5.40 -11.65
CA LYS A 119 -2.03 -5.16 -13.07
C LYS A 119 -1.12 -5.91 -14.04
N LYS A 120 0.19 -5.98 -13.75
CA LYS A 120 1.14 -6.78 -14.55
C LYS A 120 0.77 -8.26 -14.53
N ILE A 121 0.40 -8.81 -13.37
CA ILE A 121 -0.05 -10.20 -13.25
C ILE A 121 -1.36 -10.39 -14.04
N LYS A 122 -2.36 -9.51 -13.87
CA LYS A 122 -3.62 -9.55 -14.63
C LYS A 122 -3.39 -9.57 -16.14
N LYS A 123 -2.56 -8.65 -16.65
CA LYS A 123 -2.25 -8.51 -18.08
C LYS A 123 -1.50 -9.71 -18.65
N ASN A 124 -0.43 -10.14 -17.99
CA ASN A 124 0.44 -11.20 -18.51
C ASN A 124 -0.25 -12.57 -18.54
N TYR A 125 -1.27 -12.78 -17.70
CA TYR A 125 -1.95 -14.07 -17.56
C TYR A 125 -3.38 -14.09 -18.08
N GLY A 126 -3.84 -13.01 -18.73
CA GLY A 126 -5.21 -12.90 -19.20
C GLY A 126 -6.25 -13.08 -18.07
N ILE A 127 -5.88 -12.69 -16.85
CA ILE A 127 -6.75 -12.82 -15.68
C ILE A 127 -7.68 -11.62 -15.65
N VAL A 128 -8.96 -11.86 -15.97
CA VAL A 128 -10.03 -10.87 -15.89
C VAL A 128 -10.74 -11.05 -14.56
N ILE A 129 -10.30 -10.30 -13.55
CA ILE A 129 -11.03 -10.17 -12.28
C ILE A 129 -11.81 -8.87 -12.35
N ARG A 130 -13.14 -8.96 -12.23
CA ARG A 130 -13.96 -7.80 -11.88
C ARG A 130 -13.64 -7.43 -10.43
N SER A 131 -12.68 -6.53 -10.24
CA SER A 131 -12.40 -5.96 -8.92
C SER A 131 -13.63 -5.20 -8.45
N SER A 132 -14.03 -5.37 -7.18
CA SER A 132 -15.24 -4.75 -6.61
C SER A 132 -15.00 -3.31 -6.09
N SER A 133 -13.82 -2.72 -6.31
CA SER A 133 -13.38 -1.51 -5.61
C SER A 133 -12.67 -0.47 -6.49
N PHE A 134 -12.33 0.67 -5.88
CA PHE A 134 -11.60 1.82 -6.44
C PHE A 134 -10.28 1.48 -7.15
N VAL A 135 -9.70 0.32 -6.86
CA VAL A 135 -8.51 -0.26 -7.52
C VAL A 135 -8.72 -0.52 -9.03
N ASN A 136 -9.99 -0.55 -9.48
CA ASN A 136 -10.34 -0.54 -10.90
C ASN A 136 -9.83 0.67 -11.67
N GLN A 137 -9.56 1.78 -11.00
CA GLN A 137 -9.16 2.98 -11.69
C GLN A 137 -7.67 2.89 -12.09
N SER A 138 -7.28 3.56 -13.18
CA SER A 138 -5.91 3.54 -13.70
C SER A 138 -4.89 3.90 -12.60
N THR A 139 -3.61 3.54 -12.76
CA THR A 139 -2.54 3.99 -11.83
C THR A 139 -2.57 5.51 -11.64
N PHE A 140 -2.97 6.23 -12.70
CA PHE A 140 -3.22 7.67 -12.70
C PHE A 140 -4.38 8.09 -11.78
N SER A 141 -5.46 7.31 -11.74
CA SER A 141 -6.60 7.61 -10.88
C SER A 141 -6.28 7.36 -9.40
N PHE A 142 -5.47 6.35 -9.09
CA PHE A 142 -4.93 6.17 -7.74
C PHE A 142 -4.11 7.38 -7.29
N LEU A 143 -3.23 7.88 -8.16
CA LEU A 143 -2.48 9.13 -7.92
C LEU A 143 -3.39 10.35 -7.79
N TRP A 144 -4.46 10.42 -8.58
CA TRP A 144 -5.45 11.48 -8.52
C TRP A 144 -6.23 11.47 -7.20
N GLU A 145 -6.55 10.28 -6.70
CA GLU A 145 -7.23 10.10 -5.42
C GLU A 145 -6.31 10.49 -4.27
N ILE A 146 -5.03 10.08 -4.29
CA ILE A 146 -4.01 10.57 -3.35
C ILE A 146 -3.97 12.11 -3.36
N ARG A 147 -3.93 12.72 -4.56
CA ARG A 147 -3.91 14.18 -4.70
C ARG A 147 -5.19 14.83 -4.15
N ARG A 148 -6.36 14.24 -4.41
CA ARG A 148 -7.66 14.72 -3.91
C ARG A 148 -7.72 14.65 -2.38
N HIS A 149 -7.27 13.55 -1.79
CA HIS A 149 -7.21 13.39 -0.35
C HIS A 149 -6.28 14.42 0.29
N ARG A 150 -5.05 14.57 -0.22
CA ARG A 150 -4.09 15.58 0.26
C ARG A 150 -4.65 17.01 0.15
N ARG A 151 -5.33 17.33 -0.96
CA ARG A 151 -5.97 18.64 -1.15
C ARG A 151 -7.12 18.88 -0.17
N SER A 152 -7.97 17.89 0.05
CA SER A 152 -9.11 17.99 0.98
C SER A 152 -8.64 18.26 2.41
N GLU A 153 -7.62 17.52 2.87
CA GLU A 153 -7.03 17.71 4.20
C GLU A 153 -6.36 19.09 4.34
N TYR A 154 -5.58 19.52 3.35
CA TYR A 154 -4.99 20.87 3.34
C TYR A 154 -6.04 21.97 3.45
N LEU A 155 -7.16 21.86 2.72
CA LEU A 155 -8.25 22.84 2.78
C LEU A 155 -8.99 22.86 4.12
N LYS A 156 -8.99 21.75 4.88
CA LYS A 156 -9.53 21.70 6.25
C LYS A 156 -8.60 22.36 7.26
N PHE A 157 -7.30 22.42 6.99
CA PHE A 157 -6.31 22.98 7.91
C PHE A 157 -6.25 24.53 7.85
N ILE A 158 -6.62 25.12 6.71
CA ILE A 158 -6.61 26.59 6.48
C ILE A 158 -7.93 27.27 6.85
N ARG A 159 -8.96 26.49 7.19
CA ARG A 159 -10.24 26.98 7.70
C ARG A 159 -10.31 26.83 9.21
#